data_AF-A0A946FY81-F1
#
_entry.id   AF-A0A946FY81-F1
#
_cell.length_a   1.000
_cell.length_b   1.000
_cell.length_c   1.000
_cell.angle_alpha   90.00
_cell.angle_beta   90.00
_cell.angle_gamma   90.00
#
_symmetry.space_group_name_H-M   'P 1'
#
loop_
_entity.id
_entity.type
_entity.pdbx_description
1 polymer ?
#
loop_
_entity_poly.entity_id
_entity_poly.type
_entity_poly.pdbx_seq_one_letter_code
_entity_poly.pdbx_strand_id
1 'polypeptide(L)' 'MTKLRKAVFPVAGFGTRFLPATKAMPKELLPIVDKPLIQYAAEEAIAAGID' A
#
# COMPACT_ATOMS: atom_id res chain seq x y z
N MET A 1 -23.12 -2.46 -16.72
CA MET A 1 -22.40 -2.44 -15.43
C MET A 1 -21.60 -1.17 -15.36
N THR A 2 -21.64 -0.43 -14.25
CA THR A 2 -20.73 0.69 -14.00
C THR A 2 -19.31 0.16 -13.84
N LYS A 3 -18.36 0.70 -14.62
CA LYS A 3 -16.95 0.31 -14.50
C LYS A 3 -16.43 0.72 -13.11
N LEU A 4 -15.79 -0.19 -12.39
CA LEU A 4 -15.07 0.12 -11.15
C LEU A 4 -13.86 0.98 -11.51
N ARG A 5 -13.80 2.21 -10.97
CA ARG A 5 -12.75 3.19 -11.26
C ARG A 5 -11.86 3.50 -10.06
N LYS A 6 -12.36 3.35 -8.83
CA LYS A 6 -11.67 3.83 -7.62
C LYS A 6 -11.28 2.68 -6.70
N ALA A 7 -10.05 2.73 -6.18
CA ALA A 7 -9.57 1.92 -5.06
C ALA A 7 -9.37 2.81 -3.83
N VAL A 8 -9.57 2.24 -2.64
CA VAL A 8 -9.31 2.90 -1.36
C VAL A 8 -8.34 2.04 -0.56
N PHE A 9 -7.21 2.64 -0.15
CA PHE A 9 -6.17 1.97 0.64
C PHE A 9 -6.13 2.58 2.06
N PRO A 10 -6.57 1.85 3.10
CA PRO A 10 -6.44 2.31 4.48
C PRO A 10 -4.98 2.23 4.96
N VAL A 11 -4.26 3.36 4.92
CA VAL A 11 -2.81 3.45 5.19
C VAL A 11 -2.46 4.24 6.48
N ALA A 12 -3.38 4.34 7.42
CA ALA A 12 -3.23 5.15 8.64
C ALA A 12 -2.71 4.38 9.87
N GLY A 13 -2.30 3.11 9.72
CA GLY A 13 -1.94 2.25 10.84
C GLY A 13 -0.48 2.36 11.27
N PHE A 14 -0.21 2.56 12.57
CA PHE A 14 1.14 2.76 13.13
C PHE A 14 2.13 1.58 13.01
N GLY A 15 1.69 0.38 12.64
CA GLY A 15 2.61 -0.74 12.39
C GLY A 15 3.45 -1.18 13.59
N THR A 16 2.89 -1.21 14.81
CA THR A 16 3.62 -1.45 16.08
C THR A 16 4.41 -2.77 16.14
N ARG A 17 4.03 -3.78 15.35
CA ARG A 17 4.74 -5.08 15.25
C ARG A 17 6.09 -5.00 14.51
N PHE A 18 6.34 -3.90 13.81
CA PHE A 18 7.57 -3.66 13.04
C PHE A 18 8.44 -2.57 13.68
N LEU A 19 8.22 -2.25 14.96
CA LEU A 19 9.13 -1.37 15.69
C LEU A 19 10.51 -2.03 15.84
N PRO A 20 11.60 -1.26 15.75
CA PRO A 20 11.65 0.20 15.66
C PRO A 20 11.51 0.77 14.23
N ALA A 21 11.51 -0.07 13.19
CA ALA A 21 11.53 0.36 11.80
C ALA A 21 10.33 1.26 11.44
N THR A 22 9.15 0.98 12.00
CA THR A 22 7.94 1.76 11.75
C THR A 22 7.72 2.94 12.70
N LYS A 23 8.71 3.30 13.54
CA LYS A 23 8.57 4.41 14.49
C LYS A 23 8.40 5.77 13.80
N ALA A 24 9.18 6.00 12.73
CA ALA A 24 9.17 7.23 11.95
C ALA A 24 8.84 7.00 10.47
N MET A 25 8.71 5.74 10.05
CA MET A 25 8.36 5.35 8.68
C MET A 25 7.02 4.60 8.69
N PRO A 26 6.06 4.97 7.83
CA PRO A 26 4.83 4.19 7.65
C PRO A 26 5.13 2.73 7.28
N LYS A 27 4.30 1.80 7.76
CA LYS A 27 4.48 0.36 7.48
C LYS A 27 4.29 0.05 5.98
N GLU A 28 3.47 0.82 5.28
CA GLU A 28 3.18 0.65 3.85
C GLU A 28 4.35 1.05 2.95
N LEU A 29 5.35 1.76 3.49
CA LEU A 29 6.59 2.09 2.80
C LEU A 29 7.72 1.08 3.05
N LEU A 30 7.50 0.05 3.86
CA LEU A 30 8.48 -1.03 4.03
C LEU A 30 8.74 -1.70 2.66
N PRO A 31 10.01 -1.81 2.23
CA PRO A 31 10.33 -2.40 0.94
C PRO A 31 10.25 -3.93 1.00
N ILE A 32 9.67 -4.54 -0.04
CA ILE A 32 9.93 -5.93 -0.40
C ILE A 32 11.01 -5.90 -1.48
N VAL A 33 12.23 -6.23 -1.06
CA VAL A 33 13.47 -6.09 -1.85
C VAL A 33 13.78 -4.62 -2.16
N ASP A 34 13.17 -4.06 -3.20
CA ASP A 34 13.45 -2.73 -3.76
C ASP A 34 12.19 -1.86 -3.92
N LYS A 35 11.00 -2.44 -3.68
CA LYS A 35 9.71 -1.78 -3.92
C LYS A 35 8.88 -1.69 -2.64
N PRO A 36 8.29 -0.53 -2.29
CA PRO A 36 7.43 -0.40 -1.12
C PRO A 36 6.13 -1.17 -1.29
N LEU A 37 5.58 -1.70 -0.19
CA LEU A 37 4.32 -2.46 -0.18
C LEU A 37 3.17 -1.74 -0.89
N ILE A 38 3.02 -0.43 -0.67
CA ILE A 38 1.94 0.36 -1.30
C ILE A 38 2.01 0.37 -2.82
N GLN A 39 3.21 0.26 -3.39
CA GLN A 39 3.37 0.26 -4.84
C GLN A 39 2.86 -1.05 -5.44
N TYR A 40 3.10 -2.20 -4.81
CA TYR A 40 2.50 -3.47 -5.25
C TYR A 40 0.97 -3.40 -5.24
N ALA A 41 0.38 -2.84 -4.19
CA ALA A 41 -1.07 -2.70 -4.08
C ALA A 41 -1.66 -1.75 -5.14
N ALA A 42 -0.95 -0.66 -5.47
CA ALA A 42 -1.35 0.26 -6.53
C ALA A 42 -1.22 -0.39 -7.93
N GLU A 43 -0.14 -1.12 -8.19
CA GLU A 43 0.07 -1.86 -9.44
C GLU A 43 -1.01 -2.94 -9.65
N GLU A 44 -1.42 -3.63 -8.57
CA GLU A 44 -2.52 -4.60 -8.61
C GLU A 44 -3.86 -3.92 -8.95
N ALA A 45 -4.16 -2.77 -8.35
CA ALA A 45 -5.38 -2.02 -8.67
C ALA A 45 -5.41 -1.58 -10.14
N ILE A 46 -4.29 -1.09 -10.67
CA ILE A 46 -4.15 -0.71 -12.08
C ILE A 46 -4.36 -1.93 -12.98
N ALA A 47 -3.76 -3.08 -12.65
CA ALA A 47 -3.96 -4.33 -13.38
C ALA A 47 -5.43 -4.82 -13.36
N ALA A 48 -6.16 -4.52 -12.29
CA ALA A 48 -7.60 -4.76 -12.18
C ALA A 48 -8.48 -3.74 -12.93
N GLY A 49 -7.87 -2.72 -13.57
CA GLY A 49 -8.56 -1.73 -14.39
C GLY A 49 -9.11 -0.52 -13.63
N ILE A 50 -8.62 -0.28 -12.41
CA ILE A 50 -8.85 0.92 -11.59
C ILE A 50 -7.90 2.05 -12.05
N ASP A 51 -8.36 3.30 -12.02
CA ASP A 51 -7.62 4.48 -12.52
C ASP A 51 -7.83 5.75 -11.66
#